data_AF-A0A4P9XEL3-F1
#
_entry.id   AF-A0A4P9XEL3-F1
#
_cell.length_a   1.000
_cell.length_b   1.000
_cell.length_c   1.000
_cell.angle_alpha   90.00
_cell.angle_beta   90.00
_cell.angle_gamma   90.00
#
_symmetry.space_group_name_H-M   'P 1'
#
loop_
_entity.id
_entity.type
_entity.pdbx_description
1 polymer ?
#
loop_
_entity_poly.entity_id
_entity_poly.type
_entity_poly.pdbx_seq_one_letter_code
_entity_poly.pdbx_strand_id
1 'polypeptide(L)'
;RQDLVLTPEQLAQYDGTDPAKPIYLAVGGAVYDVTEGRRFYGPGGAYAFFAGRDATRAYITGCFATHLTHDVRGLDADEVAQGLKQWQDFYGSHARYLRVGRVVLPPIAPDAPVPEPC
;
A
#
# COMPACT_ATOMS: atom_id res chain seq x y z
N ARG A 1 16.40 15.16 1.13
CA ARG A 1 15.47 14.51 2.08
C ARG A 1 15.87 13.05 2.14
N GLN A 2 15.99 12.45 3.33
CA GLN A 2 16.21 11.00 3.43
C GLN A 2 14.90 10.29 3.09
N ASP A 3 14.92 9.36 2.13
CA ASP A 3 13.79 8.46 1.88
C ASP A 3 13.65 7.52 3.08
N LEU A 4 12.49 7.49 3.71
CA LEU A 4 12.18 6.55 4.78
C LEU A 4 12.23 5.12 4.21
N VAL A 5 12.96 4.22 4.87
CA VAL A 5 13.00 2.80 4.46
C VAL A 5 12.38 1.99 5.59
N LEU A 6 11.23 1.36 5.30
CA LEU A 6 10.47 0.58 6.26
C LEU A 6 10.44 -0.90 5.88
N THR A 7 10.30 -1.80 6.84
CA THR A 7 9.83 -3.16 6.60
C THR A 7 8.29 -3.22 6.69
N PRO A 8 7.62 -4.28 6.23
CA PRO A 8 6.17 -4.42 6.40
C PRO A 8 5.75 -4.34 7.87
N GLU A 9 6.53 -4.89 8.79
CA GLU A 9 6.26 -4.85 10.23
C GLU A 9 6.39 -3.43 10.79
N GLN A 10 7.33 -2.65 10.29
CA GLN A 10 7.46 -1.23 10.66
C GLN A 10 6.34 -0.40 10.05
N LEU A 11 5.96 -0.66 8.80
CA LEU A 11 4.86 0.01 8.12
C LEU A 11 3.53 -0.24 8.86
N ALA A 12 3.30 -1.47 9.36
CA ALA A 12 2.11 -1.84 10.12
C ALA A 12 1.89 -1.01 11.39
N GLN A 13 2.92 -0.35 11.92
CA GLN A 13 2.79 0.55 13.07
C GLN A 13 2.16 1.91 12.73
N TYR A 14 1.96 2.20 11.45
CA TYR A 14 1.39 3.44 10.92
C TYR A 14 0.01 3.22 10.29
N ASP A 15 -0.79 2.36 10.91
CA ASP A 15 -2.17 2.03 10.50
C ASP A 15 -3.22 3.08 10.93
N GLY A 16 -2.79 4.11 11.68
CA GLY A 16 -3.64 5.17 12.19
C GLY A 16 -4.40 4.85 13.47
N THR A 17 -4.21 3.68 14.07
CA THR A 17 -4.74 3.34 15.41
C THR A 17 -4.17 4.26 16.49
N ASP A 18 -2.90 4.64 16.34
CA ASP A 18 -2.26 5.66 17.16
C ASP A 18 -2.54 7.06 16.58
N PRO A 19 -3.25 7.94 17.31
CA PRO A 19 -3.51 9.31 16.87
C PRO A 19 -2.25 10.19 16.86
N ALA A 20 -1.20 9.83 17.59
CA ALA A 20 0.06 10.57 17.62
C ALA A 20 0.99 10.21 16.46
N LYS A 21 0.72 9.10 15.75
CA LYS A 21 1.50 8.67 14.58
C LYS A 21 0.85 9.11 13.26
N PRO A 22 1.66 9.35 12.22
CA PRO A 22 1.14 9.50 10.87
C PRO A 22 0.55 8.18 10.37
N ILE A 23 -0.24 8.27 9.30
CA ILE A 23 -0.83 7.12 8.61
C ILE A 23 -0.09 6.91 7.31
N TYR A 24 0.51 5.73 7.15
CA TYR A 24 1.25 5.37 5.95
C TYR A 24 0.56 4.23 5.23
N LEU A 25 0.65 4.25 3.91
CA LEU A 25 0.30 3.12 3.06
C LEU A 25 1.37 2.93 2.00
N ALA A 26 1.44 1.74 1.40
CA ALA A 26 2.38 1.45 0.33
C ALA A 26 1.71 0.93 -0.94
N VAL A 27 2.24 1.38 -2.08
CA VAL A 27 1.84 0.94 -3.42
C VAL A 27 3.09 0.74 -4.28
N GLY A 28 3.30 -0.48 -4.77
CA GLY A 28 4.48 -0.90 -5.51
C GLY A 28 5.76 -0.69 -4.72
N GLY A 29 5.72 -0.90 -3.39
CA GLY A 29 6.85 -0.62 -2.52
C GLY A 29 7.10 0.86 -2.22
N ALA A 30 6.37 1.81 -2.81
CA ALA A 30 6.49 3.24 -2.48
C ALA A 30 5.56 3.60 -1.31
N VAL A 31 6.08 4.28 -0.29
CA VAL A 31 5.33 4.65 0.92
C VAL A 31 4.84 6.10 0.81
N TYR A 32 3.55 6.28 1.06
CA TYR A 32 2.86 7.57 1.02
C TYR A 32 2.28 7.92 2.38
N ASP A 33 2.44 9.17 2.79
CA ASP A 33 1.78 9.75 3.95
C ASP A 33 0.37 10.19 3.59
N VAL A 34 -0.61 9.52 4.21
CA VAL A 34 -2.04 9.77 4.04
C VAL A 34 -2.69 10.27 5.33
N THR A 35 -1.91 10.84 6.25
CA THR A 35 -2.40 11.37 7.53
C THR A 35 -3.49 12.42 7.36
N GLU A 36 -3.39 13.28 6.35
CA GLU A 36 -4.43 14.25 5.96
C GLU A 36 -5.77 13.57 5.60
N GLY A 37 -5.70 12.31 5.16
CA GLY A 37 -6.83 11.46 4.83
C GLY A 37 -7.31 10.59 6.01
N ARG A 38 -6.96 10.90 7.26
CA ARG A 38 -7.28 10.08 8.46
C ARG A 38 -8.76 9.71 8.58
N ARG A 39 -9.70 10.52 8.09
CA ARG A 39 -11.13 10.17 8.06
C ARG A 39 -11.46 8.94 7.18
N PHE A 40 -10.59 8.63 6.22
CA PHE A 40 -10.76 7.53 5.26
C PHE A 40 -9.86 6.34 5.59
N TYR A 41 -8.60 6.61 5.96
CA TYR A 41 -7.59 5.57 6.20
C TYR A 41 -7.39 5.26 7.69
N GLY A 42 -7.88 6.10 8.60
CA GLY A 42 -7.83 5.82 10.02
C GLY A 42 -8.90 4.80 10.45
N PRO A 43 -8.87 4.37 11.72
CA PRO A 43 -9.82 3.40 12.28
C PRO A 43 -11.27 3.77 12.00
N GLY A 44 -12.04 2.83 11.45
CA GLY A 44 -13.46 3.03 11.08
C GLY A 44 -13.67 3.73 9.73
N GLY A 45 -12.61 4.15 9.05
CA GLY A 45 -12.68 4.71 7.70
C GLY A 45 -12.91 3.64 6.62
N ALA A 46 -13.51 4.03 5.50
CA ALA A 46 -13.82 3.12 4.39
C ALA A 46 -12.60 2.50 3.71
N TYR A 47 -11.40 3.06 3.94
CA TYR A 47 -10.12 2.61 3.38
C TYR A 47 -9.11 2.24 4.48
N ALA A 48 -9.56 2.02 5.72
CA ALA A 48 -8.70 1.71 6.85
C ALA A 48 -7.84 0.46 6.64
N PHE A 49 -8.33 -0.49 5.85
CA PHE A 49 -7.62 -1.72 5.51
C PHE A 49 -6.35 -1.51 4.66
N PHE A 50 -6.19 -0.34 4.03
CA PHE A 50 -4.95 0.02 3.32
C PHE A 50 -3.87 0.58 4.23
N ALA A 51 -4.25 1.09 5.41
CA ALA A 51 -3.30 1.71 6.31
C ALA A 51 -2.32 0.67 6.89
N GLY A 52 -1.07 1.07 7.01
CA GLY A 52 0.03 0.28 7.56
C GLY A 52 0.46 -0.91 6.71
N ARG A 53 0.10 -0.99 5.43
CA ARG A 53 0.51 -2.13 4.58
C ARG A 53 0.78 -1.74 3.14
N ASP A 54 1.45 -2.65 2.44
CA ASP A 54 1.50 -2.66 0.99
C ASP A 54 0.36 -3.52 0.46
N ALA A 55 -0.59 -2.87 -0.23
CA ALA A 55 -1.77 -3.51 -0.80
C ALA A 55 -1.79 -3.38 -2.33
N THR A 56 -0.60 -3.41 -2.95
CA THR A 56 -0.43 -3.26 -4.40
C THR A 56 -1.41 -4.11 -5.21
N ARG A 57 -1.62 -5.37 -4.83
CA ARG A 57 -2.53 -6.27 -5.55
C ARG A 57 -3.97 -5.76 -5.53
N ALA A 58 -4.45 -5.29 -4.37
CA ALA A 58 -5.78 -4.72 -4.22
C ALA A 58 -5.98 -3.45 -5.05
N TYR A 59 -4.95 -2.62 -5.18
CA TYR A 59 -4.99 -1.45 -6.05
C TYR A 59 -5.14 -1.81 -7.54
N ILE A 60 -4.43 -2.84 -8.00
CA ILE A 60 -4.47 -3.26 -9.40
C ILE A 60 -5.80 -3.94 -9.72
N THR A 61 -6.19 -4.91 -8.88
CA THR A 61 -7.37 -5.75 -9.11
C THR A 61 -8.71 -5.12 -8.69
N GLY A 62 -8.68 -4.05 -7.90
CA GLY A 62 -9.87 -3.46 -7.29
C GLY A 62 -10.50 -4.32 -6.18
N CYS A 63 -9.87 -5.41 -5.77
CA CYS A 63 -10.40 -6.34 -4.78
C CYS A 63 -9.91 -5.99 -3.37
N PHE A 64 -10.76 -5.37 -2.56
CA PHE A 64 -10.34 -4.87 -1.24
C PHE A 64 -10.56 -5.85 -0.08
N ALA A 65 -11.23 -6.98 -0.34
CA ALA A 65 -11.51 -7.99 0.69
C ALA A 65 -10.34 -8.97 0.90
N THR A 66 -9.72 -9.44 -0.19
CA THR A 66 -8.75 -10.55 -0.17
C THR A 66 -7.36 -10.16 -0.66
N HIS A 67 -7.23 -9.12 -1.50
CA HIS A 67 -5.97 -8.78 -2.17
C HIS A 67 -5.11 -7.74 -1.42
N LEU A 68 -5.21 -7.68 -0.10
CA LEU A 68 -4.45 -6.73 0.74
C LEU A 68 -2.99 -7.17 0.93
N THR A 69 -2.29 -7.40 -0.19
CA THR A 69 -0.92 -7.92 -0.28
C THR A 69 -0.16 -7.22 -1.40
N HIS A 70 1.17 -7.28 -1.32
CA HIS A 70 2.07 -6.85 -2.39
C HIS A 70 2.27 -7.93 -3.47
N ASP A 71 1.72 -9.14 -3.26
CA ASP A 71 1.85 -10.25 -4.20
C ASP A 71 1.00 -10.06 -5.46
N VAL A 72 1.67 -9.68 -6.55
CA VAL A 72 1.07 -9.50 -7.88
C VAL A 72 1.21 -10.74 -8.78
N ARG A 73 1.67 -11.89 -8.24
CA ARG A 73 1.74 -13.12 -9.02
C ARG A 73 0.35 -13.54 -9.49
N GLY A 74 0.28 -14.09 -10.70
CA GLY A 74 -0.98 -14.50 -11.33
C GLY A 74 -1.79 -13.36 -11.96
N LEU A 75 -1.36 -12.11 -11.83
CA LEU A 75 -1.89 -10.99 -12.61
C LEU A 75 -1.10 -10.82 -13.91
N ASP A 76 -1.74 -10.21 -14.90
CA ASP A 76 -1.08 -9.86 -16.16
C ASP A 76 -0.01 -8.78 -15.93
N ALA A 77 1.15 -8.92 -16.57
CA ALA A 77 2.28 -8.02 -16.34
C ALA A 77 2.00 -6.59 -16.82
N ASP A 78 1.24 -6.42 -17.90
CA ASP A 78 0.86 -5.10 -18.41
C ASP A 78 -0.18 -4.46 -17.49
N GLU A 79 -1.13 -5.25 -16.96
CA GLU A 79 -2.10 -4.79 -15.97
C GLU A 79 -1.40 -4.30 -14.68
N VAL A 80 -0.42 -5.07 -14.19
CA VAL A 80 0.39 -4.69 -13.02
C VAL A 80 1.15 -3.39 -13.28
N ALA A 81 1.83 -3.29 -14.43
CA ALA A 81 2.61 -2.09 -14.77
C ALA A 81 1.73 -0.84 -14.90
N GLN A 82 0.57 -0.97 -15.54
CA GLN A 82 -0.38 0.13 -15.72
C GLN A 82 -1.02 0.53 -14.39
N GLY A 83 -1.49 -0.43 -13.59
CA GLY A 83 -2.08 -0.18 -12.28
C GLY A 83 -1.11 0.48 -11.32
N LEU A 84 0.13 -0.02 -11.24
CA LEU A 84 1.19 0.60 -10.45
C LEU A 84 1.44 2.04 -10.85
N LYS A 85 1.62 2.29 -12.15
CA LYS A 85 1.84 3.64 -12.67
C LYS A 85 0.68 4.56 -12.32
N GLN A 86 -0.56 4.12 -12.56
CA GLN A 86 -1.76 4.90 -12.29
C GLN A 86 -1.86 5.31 -10.81
N TRP A 87 -1.69 4.36 -9.89
CA TRP A 87 -1.82 4.64 -8.46
C TRP A 87 -0.63 5.40 -7.90
N GLN A 88 0.59 5.12 -8.36
CA GLN A 88 1.77 5.91 -8.00
C GLN A 88 1.66 7.35 -8.49
N ASP A 89 1.15 7.57 -9.71
CA ASP A 89 0.86 8.90 -10.24
C ASP A 89 -0.26 9.58 -9.46
N PHE A 90 -1.33 8.86 -9.10
CA PHE A 90 -2.42 9.39 -8.26
C PHE A 90 -1.90 9.89 -6.92
N TYR A 91 -1.18 9.06 -6.16
CA TYR A 91 -0.64 9.46 -4.86
C TYR A 91 0.51 10.46 -4.99
N GLY A 92 1.34 10.35 -6.04
CA GLY A 92 2.46 11.24 -6.29
C GLY A 92 2.06 12.64 -6.80
N SER A 93 0.94 12.76 -7.52
CA SER A 93 0.38 14.04 -7.95
C SER A 93 -0.54 14.68 -6.92
N HIS A 94 -0.89 13.94 -5.85
CA HIS A 94 -1.82 14.46 -4.86
C HIS A 94 -1.16 15.55 -4.02
N ALA A 95 -1.75 16.75 -4.02
CA ALA A 95 -1.21 17.90 -3.28
C ALA A 95 -1.06 17.69 -1.75
N ARG A 96 -1.71 16.67 -1.18
CA ARG A 96 -1.76 16.40 0.27
C ARG A 96 -1.15 15.06 0.67
N TYR A 97 -0.95 14.13 -0.26
CA TYR A 97 -0.29 12.86 0.05
C TYR A 97 1.14 12.94 -0.43
N LEU A 98 2.07 12.78 0.50
CA LEU A 98 3.49 12.94 0.20
C LEU A 98 4.14 11.58 0.16
N ARG A 99 4.90 11.31 -0.89
CA ARG A 99 5.81 10.16 -0.90
C ARG A 99 6.90 10.40 0.15
N VAL A 100 6.89 9.60 1.21
CA VAL A 100 7.83 9.71 2.32
C VAL A 100 8.97 8.70 2.24
N GLY A 101 8.81 7.64 1.45
CA GLY A 101 9.84 6.62 1.35
C GLY A 101 9.46 5.38 0.55
N ARG A 102 10.02 4.24 0.96
CA ARG A 102 9.78 2.91 0.39
C ARG A 102 9.72 1.83 1.46
N VAL A 103 9.00 0.75 1.16
CA VAL A 103 8.97 -0.46 1.97
C VAL A 103 9.85 -1.54 1.32
N VAL A 104 10.69 -2.18 2.12
CA VAL A 104 11.51 -3.33 1.72
C VAL A 104 10.62 -4.55 1.85
N LEU A 105 10.04 -4.96 0.73
CA LEU A 105 9.18 -6.13 0.68
C LEU A 105 10.04 -7.41 0.77
N PRO A 106 9.70 -8.36 1.65
CA PRO A 106 10.38 -9.64 1.69
C PRO A 106 10.15 -10.38 0.37
N PRO A 107 11.10 -11.22 -0.07
CA PRO A 107 10.89 -12.05 -1.23
C PRO A 107 9.69 -12.96 -0.97
N ILE A 108 8.80 -13.05 -1.96
CA ILE A 108 7.65 -13.94 -1.89
C ILE A 108 8.17 -15.38 -2.04
N ALA A 109 7.84 -16.23 -1.09
CA ALA A 109 8.25 -17.62 -1.09
C ALA A 109 7.71 -18.32 -2.37
N PRO A 110 8.56 -19.06 -3.12
CA PRO A 110 8.18 -19.63 -4.41
C PRO A 110 7.09 -20.71 -4.29
N ASP A 111 6.95 -21.32 -3.13
CA ASP A 111 5.95 -22.31 -2.75
C ASP A 111 4.68 -21.70 -2.13
N ALA A 112 4.68 -20.39 -1.83
CA ALA A 112 3.48 -19.73 -1.32
C ALA A 112 2.38 -19.76 -2.38
N PRO A 113 1.13 -20.14 -2.00
CA PRO A 113 0.01 -20.20 -2.92
C PRO A 113 -0.18 -18.85 -3.60
N VAL A 114 -0.40 -18.88 -4.91
CA VAL A 114 -0.76 -17.67 -5.67
C VAL A 114 -2.10 -17.17 -5.09
N PRO A 115 -2.22 -15.88 -4.78
CA PRO A 115 -3.49 -15.37 -4.26
C PRO A 115 -4.60 -15.66 -5.26
N GLU A 116 -5.74 -16.12 -4.77
CA GLU A 116 -6.90 -16.40 -5.62
C GLU A 116 -7.32 -15.14 -6.40
N PRO A 117 -8.00 -15.29 -7.55
CA PRO A 117 -8.67 -14.16 -8.18
C PRO A 117 -9.73 -13.55 -7.24
N CYS A 118 -10.05 -12.28 -7.48
CA CYS A 118 -11.35 -11.76 -7.10
C CYS A 118 -12.39 -12.39 -8.05
#